data_AF-A0A1F7LY32-F1
#
_entry.id   AF-A0A1F7LY32-F1
#
_cell.length_a   1.000
_cell.length_b   1.000
_cell.length_c   1.000
_cell.angle_alpha   90.00
_cell.angle_beta   90.00
_cell.angle_gamma   90.00
#
_symmetry.space_group_name_H-M   'P 1'
#
loop_
_entity.id
_entity.type
_entity.pdbx_description
1 polymer ?
#
loop_
_entity_poly.entity_id
_entity_poly.type
_entity_poly.pdbx_seq_one_letter_code
_entity_poly.pdbx_strand_id
1 'polypeptide(L)'
;MKLLNVRLDADDTRRVAQLRRAGVEISRIVREAIRAEHGRRTGRRGQPRPAEVMAAIYAAHPDPPGRPRRRYDVRDRRAARRAIVRKLRRGRP
;
A
#
# COMPACT_ATOMS: atom_id res chain seq x y z
N MET A 1 24.55 -5.83 2.51
CA MET A 1 23.74 -6.07 1.29
C MET A 1 23.66 -7.57 1.04
N LYS A 2 22.53 -8.11 0.57
CA LYS A 2 22.40 -9.54 0.24
C LYS A 2 22.66 -9.75 -1.25
N LEU A 3 23.49 -10.74 -1.61
CA LEU A 3 23.80 -11.06 -3.00
C LEU A 3 22.64 -11.83 -3.64
N LEU A 4 22.28 -11.47 -4.89
CA LEU A 4 21.34 -12.21 -5.73
C LEU A 4 22.11 -12.88 -6.86
N ASN A 5 22.13 -14.21 -6.89
CA ASN A 5 22.71 -14.99 -7.97
C ASN A 5 21.60 -15.47 -8.91
N VAL A 6 21.78 -15.29 -10.21
CA VAL A 6 20.82 -15.69 -11.25
C VAL A 6 21.56 -16.58 -12.24
N ARG A 7 20.96 -17.72 -12.60
CA ARG A 7 21.46 -18.59 -13.66
C ARG A 7 20.99 -18.05 -15.00
N LEU A 8 21.91 -17.93 -15.95
CA LEU A 8 21.64 -17.47 -17.31
C LEU A 8 21.82 -18.63 -18.27
N ASP A 9 21.05 -18.63 -19.35
CA ASP A 9 21.32 -19.53 -20.47
C ASP A 9 22.52 -19.05 -21.29
N ALA A 10 22.86 -19.81 -22.33
CA ALA A 10 24.00 -19.52 -23.19
C ALA A 10 23.83 -18.19 -23.97
N ASP A 11 22.61 -17.82 -24.35
CA ASP A 11 22.38 -16.60 -25.12
C ASP A 11 22.48 -15.35 -24.22
N ASP A 12 21.83 -15.38 -23.07
CA ASP A 12 21.90 -14.32 -22.07
C ASP A 12 23.33 -14.12 -21.55
N THR A 13 24.09 -15.20 -21.41
CA THR A 13 25.52 -15.14 -21.05
C THR A 13 26.32 -14.35 -22.10
N ARG A 14 26.09 -14.60 -23.40
CA ARG A 14 26.75 -13.86 -24.48
C ARG A 14 26.38 -12.38 -24.46
N ARG A 15 25.10 -12.05 -24.27
CA ARG A 15 24.61 -10.66 -24.20
C ARG A 15 25.22 -9.92 -23.01
N VAL A 16 25.26 -10.54 -21.84
CA VAL A 16 25.89 -9.97 -20.63
C VAL A 16 27.39 -9.72 -20.86
N ALA A 17 28.10 -10.64 -21.52
CA ALA A 17 29.52 -10.45 -21.84
C ALA A 17 29.75 -9.28 -22.82
N GLN A 18 28.85 -9.07 -23.79
CA GLN A 18 28.91 -7.91 -24.69
C GLN A 18 28.64 -6.59 -23.93
N LEU A 19 27.60 -6.55 -23.09
CA LEU A 19 27.26 -5.38 -22.28
C LEU A 19 28.40 -4.99 -21.33
N ARG A 20 29.03 -5.97 -20.67
CA ARG A 20 30.20 -5.73 -19.83
C ARG A 20 31.38 -5.14 -20.60
N ARG A 21 31.65 -5.65 -21.81
CA ARG A 21 32.70 -5.10 -22.69
C ARG A 21 32.41 -3.65 -23.11
N ALA A 22 31.14 -3.29 -23.24
CA ALA A 22 30.70 -1.92 -23.49
C ALA A 22 30.69 -1.02 -22.22
N GLY A 23 31.22 -1.50 -21.08
CA GLY A 23 31.27 -0.73 -19.84
C GLY A 23 29.95 -0.66 -19.07
N VAL A 24 28.95 -1.45 -19.45
CA VAL A 24 27.64 -1.42 -18.82
C VAL A 24 27.65 -2.25 -17.53
N GLU A 25 27.26 -1.61 -16.42
CA GLU A 25 27.15 -2.27 -15.13
C GLU A 25 25.86 -3.09 -15.05
N ILE A 26 25.97 -4.41 -15.21
CA ILE A 26 24.83 -5.35 -15.16
C ILE A 26 24.02 -5.19 -13.87
N SER A 27 24.70 -4.90 -12.75
CA SER A 27 24.03 -4.76 -11.47
C SER A 27 23.13 -3.52 -11.40
N ARG A 28 23.44 -2.46 -12.16
CA ARG A 28 22.56 -1.31 -12.36
C ARG A 28 21.31 -1.70 -13.14
N ILE A 29 21.46 -2.43 -14.26
CA ILE A 29 20.33 -2.95 -15.05
C ILE A 29 19.40 -3.77 -14.18
N VAL A 30 19.94 -4.73 -13.42
CA VAL A 30 19.14 -5.60 -12.55
C VAL A 30 18.42 -4.80 -11.47
N ARG A 31 19.08 -3.83 -10.82
CA ARG A 31 18.44 -2.96 -9.83
C ARG A 31 17.31 -2.12 -10.43
N GLU A 32 17.51 -1.53 -11.60
CA GLU A 32 16.50 -0.74 -12.29
C GLU A 32 15.31 -1.60 -12.72
N ALA A 33 15.57 -2.79 -13.27
CA ALA A 33 14.52 -3.75 -13.65
C ALA A 33 13.71 -4.23 -12.45
N ILE A 34 14.37 -4.56 -11.33
CA ILE A 34 13.68 -4.93 -10.07
C ILE A 34 12.82 -3.78 -9.58
N ARG A 35 13.34 -2.54 -9.55
CA ARG A 35 12.56 -1.36 -9.12
C ARG A 35 11.36 -1.11 -10.03
N ALA A 36 11.55 -1.21 -11.34
CA ALA A 36 10.47 -1.02 -12.32
C ALA A 36 9.40 -2.09 -12.17
N GLU A 37 9.78 -3.37 -12.07
CA GLU A 37 8.84 -4.47 -11.90
C GLU A 37 8.14 -4.44 -10.53
N HIS A 38 8.89 -4.16 -9.47
CA HIS A 38 8.32 -3.91 -8.14
C HIS A 38 7.34 -2.75 -8.21
N GLY A 39 7.69 -1.65 -8.88
CA GLY A 39 6.83 -0.51 -9.12
C GLY A 39 5.59 -0.86 -9.95
N ARG A 40 5.67 -1.73 -10.96
CA ARG A 40 4.49 -2.20 -11.71
C ARG A 40 3.56 -3.06 -10.85
N ARG A 41 4.12 -3.88 -9.96
CA ARG A 41 3.35 -4.80 -9.10
C ARG A 41 2.80 -4.13 -7.84
N THR A 42 3.52 -3.17 -7.27
CA THR A 42 3.17 -2.52 -6.00
C THR A 42 2.77 -1.06 -6.17
N GLY A 43 3.29 -0.38 -7.19
CA GLY A 43 2.87 0.94 -7.61
C GLY A 43 1.64 0.85 -8.51
N ARG A 44 0.47 1.15 -7.94
CA ARG A 44 -0.77 1.49 -8.66
C ARG A 44 -1.51 0.35 -9.37
N ARG A 45 -1.62 -0.82 -8.74
CA ARG A 45 -2.84 -1.62 -8.83
C ARG A 45 -3.52 -1.67 -7.46
N GLY A 46 -4.60 -0.89 -7.29
CA GLY A 46 -5.68 -1.29 -6.39
C GLY A 46 -5.70 -0.78 -4.93
N GLN A 47 -5.06 0.34 -4.58
CA GLN A 47 -5.44 1.05 -3.35
C GLN A 47 -6.17 2.33 -3.75
N PRO A 48 -7.51 2.39 -3.63
CA PRO A 48 -8.24 3.63 -3.88
C PRO A 48 -7.73 4.67 -2.87
N ARG A 49 -7.67 5.94 -3.27
CA ARG A 49 -7.24 6.98 -2.31
C ARG A 49 -8.15 6.89 -1.08
N PRO A 50 -7.66 7.08 0.15
CA PRO A 50 -8.52 7.01 1.33
C PRO A 50 -9.78 7.88 1.20
N ALA A 51 -9.68 9.05 0.54
CA ALA A 51 -10.82 9.89 0.22
C ALA A 51 -11.84 9.22 -0.73
N GLU A 52 -11.38 8.51 -1.76
CA GLU A 52 -12.23 7.79 -2.72
C GLU A 52 -12.90 6.57 -2.07
N VAL A 53 -12.18 5.82 -1.23
CA VAL A 53 -12.75 4.73 -0.42
C VAL A 53 -13.86 5.27 0.48
N MET A 54 -13.58 6.34 1.21
CA MET A 54 -14.55 6.95 2.13
C MET A 54 -15.77 7.50 1.38
N ALA A 55 -15.56 8.15 0.23
CA ALA A 55 -16.66 8.63 -0.61
C ALA A 55 -17.56 7.49 -1.10
N ALA A 56 -16.98 6.37 -1.55
CA ALA A 56 -17.73 5.19 -1.96
C ALA A 56 -18.54 4.59 -0.80
N ILE A 57 -17.97 4.53 0.41
CA ILE A 57 -18.67 4.05 1.61
C ILE A 57 -19.87 4.95 1.93
N TYR A 58 -19.70 6.27 1.92
CA TYR A 58 -20.79 7.21 2.22
C TYR A 58 -21.87 7.21 1.15
N ALA A 59 -21.52 7.00 -0.12
CA ALA A 59 -22.49 6.87 -1.21
C ALA A 59 -23.33 5.59 -1.08
N ALA A 60 -22.69 4.46 -0.75
CA ALA A 60 -23.38 3.19 -0.53
C ALA A 60 -24.22 3.16 0.75
N HIS A 61 -23.78 3.90 1.78
CA HIS A 61 -24.42 3.95 3.10
C HIS A 61 -24.57 5.41 3.57
N PRO A 62 -25.57 6.14 3.06
CA PRO A 62 -25.79 7.52 3.47
C PRO A 62 -26.10 7.60 4.97
N ASP A 63 -25.52 8.59 5.63
CA ASP A 63 -25.84 8.86 7.04
C ASP A 63 -27.33 9.25 7.18
N PRO A 64 -28.07 8.66 8.12
CA PRO A 64 -29.48 8.99 8.31
C PRO A 64 -29.61 10.46 8.77
N PRO A 65 -30.65 11.18 8.30
CA PRO A 65 -30.89 12.55 8.68
C PRO A 65 -31.15 12.66 10.20
N GLY A 66 -30.73 13.78 10.80
CA GLY A 66 -31.01 14.07 12.22
C GLY A 66 -30.12 13.33 13.24
N ARG A 67 -29.00 12.75 12.81
CA ARG A 67 -28.07 12.06 13.73
C ARG A 67 -27.55 13.05 14.79
N PRO A 68 -27.71 12.77 16.09
CA PRO A 68 -27.28 13.69 17.13
C PRO A 68 -25.76 13.86 17.10
N ARG A 69 -25.31 15.11 17.31
CA ARG A 69 -23.89 15.42 17.42
C ARG A 69 -23.24 14.56 18.51
N ARG A 70 -22.01 14.10 18.26
CA ARG A 70 -21.23 13.36 19.25
C ARG A 70 -21.01 14.26 20.47
N ARG A 71 -21.31 13.73 21.66
CA ARG A 71 -21.13 14.44 22.94
C ARG A 71 -19.68 14.46 23.44
N TYR A 72 -18.72 14.12 22.58
CA TYR A 72 -17.31 14.03 22.90
C TYR A 72 -16.49 14.43 21.66
N ASP A 73 -15.32 15.02 21.89
CA ASP A 73 -14.36 15.30 20.82
C ASP A 73 -13.73 14.00 20.32
N VAL A 74 -13.78 13.79 19.01
CA VAL A 74 -13.21 12.62 18.33
C VAL A 74 -11.68 12.67 18.27
N ARG A 75 -11.07 13.84 18.47
CA ARG A 75 -9.62 14.01 18.51
C ARG A 75 -9.04 13.72 19.90
N ASP A 76 -9.85 13.78 20.96
CA ASP A 76 -9.48 13.27 22.28
C ASP A 76 -9.63 11.75 22.33
N ARG A 77 -8.49 11.06 22.25
CA ARG A 77 -8.40 9.60 22.30
C ARG A 77 -9.03 8.99 23.56
N ARG A 78 -8.88 9.63 24.73
CA ARG A 78 -9.41 9.11 26.00
C ARG A 78 -10.92 9.29 26.06
N ALA A 79 -11.44 10.44 25.64
CA ALA A 79 -12.88 10.67 25.56
C ALA A 79 -13.56 9.71 24.57
N ALA A 80 -12.96 9.54 23.38
CA ALA A 80 -13.47 8.63 22.35
C ALA A 80 -13.50 7.16 22.83
N ARG A 81 -12.41 6.67 23.43
CA ARG A 81 -12.35 5.30 23.96
C ARG A 81 -13.42 5.06 25.02
N ARG A 82 -13.60 5.98 25.97
CA ARG A 82 -14.64 5.86 27.02
C ARG A 82 -16.04 5.81 26.42
N ALA A 83 -16.34 6.67 25.44
CA ALA A 83 -17.64 6.71 24.80
C ALA A 83 -17.95 5.43 24.00
N ILE A 84 -16.98 4.91 23.24
CA ILE A 84 -17.11 3.66 22.48
C ILE A 84 -17.33 2.48 23.43
N VAL A 85 -16.50 2.32 24.45
CA VAL A 85 -16.62 1.22 25.43
C VAL A 85 -17.98 1.27 26.14
N ARG A 86 -18.44 2.46 26.56
CA ARG A 86 -19.76 2.63 27.17
C ARG A 86 -20.88 2.21 26.23
N LYS A 87 -20.80 2.57 24.95
CA LYS A 87 -21.81 2.19 23.94
C LYS A 87 -21.85 0.67 23.75
N LEU A 88 -20.69 0.03 23.59
CA LEU A 88 -20.59 -1.42 23.38
C LEU A 88 -21.08 -2.22 24.59
N ARG A 89 -20.86 -1.73 25.81
CA ARG A 89 -21.38 -2.37 27.04
C ARG A 89 -22.91 -2.27 27.16
N ARG A 90 -23.54 -1.24 26.60
CA ARG A 90 -25.00 -1.06 26.62
C ARG A 90 -25.74 -1.87 25.55
N GLY A 91 -25.03 -2.35 24.53
CA GLY A 91 -25.58 -3.13 23.41
C GLY A 91 -25.21 -4.60 23.45
N ARG A 92 -24.68 -5.09 24.58
CA ARG A 92 -24.49 -6.52 24.81
C ARG A 92 -25.78 -7.02 25.47
N PRO A 93 -26.50 -8.02 24.89
CA PRO A 93 -27.62 -8.65 25.59
C PRO A 93 -27.15 -9.27 26.91
#